data_AF-A0A7H5F1S7-F1
#
_entry.id   AF-A0A7H5F1S7-F1
#
_cell.length_a   1.000
_cell.length_b   1.000
_cell.length_c   1.000
_cell.angle_alpha   90.00
_cell.angle_beta   90.00
_cell.angle_gamma   90.00
#
_symmetry.space_group_name_H-M   'P 1'
#
loop_
_entity.id
_entity.type
_entity.pdbx_description
1 polymer ?
#
loop_
_entity_poly.entity_id
_entity_poly.type
_entity_poly.pdbx_seq_one_letter_code
_entity_poly.pdbx_strand_id
1 'polypeptide(L)' 'MKKYYFITYSAINKASGARDIWNDFTDLSPADYWLKIQKEGEDDPDFHNFVLHSAIEVTEEEYLSCKDHV' A
#
# COMPACT_ATOMS: atom_id res chain seq x y z
N MET A 1 2.53 7.15 20.92
CA MET A 1 1.59 6.04 20.66
C MET A 1 1.80 5.60 19.23
N LYS A 2 1.93 4.30 18.97
CA LYS A 2 2.06 3.78 17.59
C LYS A 2 0.71 3.87 16.89
N LYS A 3 0.69 4.16 15.60
CA LYS A 3 -0.52 4.24 14.77
C LYS A 3 -0.46 3.16 13.70
N TYR A 4 -1.62 2.67 13.29
CA TYR A 4 -1.75 1.60 12.33
C TYR A 4 -2.75 2.03 11.25
N TYR A 5 -2.55 1.56 10.03
CA TYR A 5 -3.33 1.98 8.88
C TYR A 5 -3.70 0.80 7.99
N PHE A 6 -4.93 0.81 7.49
CA PHE A 6 -5.31 0.08 6.30
C PHE A 6 -5.14 1.00 5.08
N ILE A 7 -4.36 0.55 4.11
CA ILE A 7 -4.00 1.31 2.92
C ILE A 7 -4.55 0.61 1.67
N THR A 8 -5.05 1.40 0.72
CA THR A 8 -5.38 0.92 -0.63
C THR A 8 -4.60 1.71 -1.67
N TYR A 9 -4.02 1.02 -2.65
CA TYR A 9 -3.21 1.62 -3.69
C TYR A 9 -3.35 0.87 -5.01
N SER A 10 -2.87 1.46 -6.09
CA SER A 10 -2.92 0.84 -7.42
C SER A 10 -1.74 1.25 -8.29
N ALA A 11 -1.47 0.46 -9.32
CA ALA A 11 -0.50 0.76 -10.36
C ALA A 11 -1.02 0.26 -11.71
N ILE A 12 -0.42 0.74 -12.79
CA ILE A 12 -0.69 0.27 -14.14
C ILE A 12 0.34 -0.80 -14.49
N ASN A 13 -0.15 -1.99 -14.87
CA ASN A 13 0.68 -3.05 -15.42
C ASN A 13 1.12 -2.67 -16.84
N LYS A 14 2.43 -2.62 -17.10
CA LYS A 14 2.98 -2.18 -18.39
C LYS A 14 2.65 -3.14 -19.54
N ALA A 15 2.50 -4.43 -19.25
CA ALA A 15 2.24 -5.45 -20.27
C ALA A 15 0.79 -5.45 -20.75
N SER A 16 -0.17 -5.29 -19.82
CA SER A 16 -1.60 -5.33 -20.13
C SER A 16 -2.26 -3.96 -20.26
N GLY A 17 -1.65 -2.91 -19.70
CA GLY A 17 -2.25 -1.59 -19.54
C GLY A 17 -3.38 -1.55 -18.49
N ALA A 18 -3.67 -2.67 -17.82
CA ALA A 18 -4.67 -2.73 -16.78
C ALA A 18 -4.19 -2.04 -15.49
N ARG A 19 -5.14 -1.51 -14.71
CA ARG A 19 -4.86 -0.99 -13.37
C ARG A 19 -5.11 -2.10 -12.36
N ASP A 20 -4.05 -2.52 -11.69
CA ASP A 20 -4.11 -3.48 -10.61
C ASP A 20 -4.21 -2.72 -9.27
N ILE A 21 -5.01 -3.26 -8.34
CA ILE A 21 -5.34 -2.63 -7.06
C ILE A 21 -4.96 -3.59 -5.94
N TRP A 22 -4.27 -3.07 -4.94
CA TRP A 22 -3.85 -3.81 -3.76
C TRP A 22 -4.25 -3.07 -2.49
N ASN A 23 -4.26 -3.84 -1.41
CA ASN A 23 -4.47 -3.33 -0.07
C ASN A 23 -3.39 -3.88 0.86
N ASP A 24 -3.08 -3.13 1.92
CA ASP A 24 -2.05 -3.51 2.89
C ASP A 24 -2.37 -2.94 4.27
N PHE A 25 -1.81 -3.59 5.31
CA PHE A 25 -1.85 -3.11 6.68
C PHE A 25 -0.44 -2.69 7.10
N THR A 26 -0.29 -1.43 7.54
CA THR A 26 1.01 -0.86 7.85
C THR A 26 1.00 -0.10 9.17
N ASP A 27 2.15 -0.06 9.83
CA ASP A 27 2.44 0.81 10.96
C ASP A 27 3.22 2.07 10.56
N LEU A 28 3.43 2.27 9.25
CA LEU A 28 4.01 3.48 8.69
C LEU A 28 2.96 4.58 8.61
N SER A 29 3.39 5.84 8.72
CA SER A 29 2.49 6.94 8.37
C SER A 29 2.12 6.85 6.88
N PRO A 30 0.95 7.37 6.46
CA PRO A 30 0.54 7.31 5.05
C PRO A 30 1.55 7.97 4.10
N ALA A 31 2.27 9.00 4.56
CA ALA A 31 3.32 9.66 3.77
C ALA A 31 4.56 8.76 3.61
N ASP A 32 5.00 8.08 4.67
CA ASP A 32 6.14 7.17 4.61
C ASP A 32 5.82 5.93 3.77
N TYR A 33 4.61 5.41 3.91
CA TYR A 33 4.13 4.30 3.08
C TYR A 33 4.07 4.68 1.60
N TRP A 34 3.63 5.90 1.29
CA TRP A 34 3.63 6.39 -0.08
C TRP A 34 5.03 6.48 -0.67
N LEU A 35 6.01 6.98 0.09
CA LEU A 35 7.42 7.01 -0.33
C LEU A 35 7.97 5.58 -0.56
N LYS A 36 7.58 4.62 0.28
CA LYS A 36 7.91 3.20 0.09
C LYS A 36 7.36 2.67 -1.24
N ILE A 37 6.07 2.88 -1.53
CA ILE A 37 5.46 2.46 -2.80
C ILE A 37 6.18 3.07 -4.00
N GLN A 38 6.49 4.36 -3.96
CA GLN A 38 7.18 5.03 -5.06
C GLN A 38 8.55 4.39 -5.32
N LYS A 39 9.30 4.09 -4.26
CA LYS A 39 10.59 3.40 -4.38
C LYS A 39 10.45 1.99 -4.94
N GLU A 40 9.48 1.20 -4.43
CA GLU A 40 9.20 -0.13 -4.99
C GLU A 40 8.84 -0.04 -6.47
N GLY A 41 8.05 0.97 -6.86
CA GLY A 41 7.71 1.23 -8.25
C GLY A 41 8.87 1.68 -9.15
N GLU A 42 9.91 2.32 -8.60
CA GLU A 42 11.14 2.63 -9.34
C GLU A 42 11.94 1.36 -9.66
N ASP A 43 11.95 0.41 -8.71
CA ASP A 43 12.63 -0.88 -8.84
C ASP A 43 11.76 -1.95 -9.55
N ASP A 44 10.46 -1.70 -9.74
CA ASP A 44 9.52 -2.60 -10.39
C ASP A 44 9.50 -2.41 -11.93
N PRO A 45 10.07 -3.35 -12.70
CA PRO A 45 10.13 -3.22 -14.15
C PRO A 45 8.77 -3.37 -14.82
N ASP A 46 7.77 -3.94 -14.15
CA ASP A 46 6.49 -4.35 -14.74
C ASP A 46 5.34 -3.37 -14.44
N PHE A 47 5.48 -2.50 -13.45
CA PHE A 47 4.44 -1.55 -13.05
C PHE A 47 4.87 -0.08 -13.13
N HIS A 48 3.91 0.83 -13.31
CA HIS A 48 4.12 2.28 -13.28
C HIS A 48 2.85 3.03 -12.83
N ASN A 49 2.93 4.35 -12.67
CA ASN A 49 1.79 5.19 -12.28
C ASN A 49 1.09 4.70 -11.00
N PHE A 50 1.90 4.43 -9.98
CA PHE A 50 1.43 4.12 -8.64
C PHE A 50 0.56 5.28 -8.12
N VAL A 51 -0.49 4.96 -7.36
CA VAL A 51 -1.44 5.91 -6.74
C VAL A 51 -1.90 5.36 -5.39
N LEU A 52 -1.79 6.17 -4.35
CA LEU A 52 -2.40 5.93 -3.04
C LEU A 52 -3.85 6.44 -3.07
N HIS A 53 -4.83 5.58 -2.76
CA HIS A 53 -6.25 5.96 -2.78
C HIS A 53 -6.77 6.36 -1.40
N SER A 54 -6.47 5.55 -0.39
CA SER A 54 -6.96 5.79 0.96
C SER A 54 -5.98 5.31 2.01
N ALA A 55 -5.97 6.00 3.14
CA ALA A 55 -5.33 5.56 4.36
C ALA A 55 -6.31 5.75 5.53
N ILE A 56 -6.71 4.66 6.15
CA ILE A 56 -7.67 4.66 7.25
C ILE A 56 -6.92 4.23 8.50
N GLU A 57 -6.90 5.08 9.53
CA GLU A 57 -6.32 4.72 10.82
C GLU A 57 -7.17 3.59 11.44
N VAL A 58 -6.51 2.50 11.82
CA VAL A 58 -7.13 1.32 12.44
C VAL A 58 -6.54 1.08 13.82
N THR A 59 -7.21 0.27 14.61
CA THR A 59 -6.72 -0.16 15.92
C THR A 59 -5.56 -1.15 15.78
N GLU A 60 -4.80 -1.30 16.87
CA GLU A 60 -3.74 -2.32 16.95
C GLU A 60 -4.29 -3.74 16.84
N GLU A 61 -5.48 -3.98 17.39
CA GLU A 61 -6.16 -5.28 17.30
C GLU A 61 -6.50 -5.64 15.86
N GLU A 62 -7.10 -4.71 15.11
CA GLU A 62 -7.40 -4.89 13.69
C GLU A 62 -6.13 -5.16 12.87
N TYR A 63 -5.08 -4.36 13.08
CA TYR A 63 -3.78 -4.56 12.43
C TYR A 63 -3.18 -5.94 12.71
N LEU A 64 -3.15 -6.37 13.98
CA LEU A 64 -2.59 -7.67 14.36
C LEU A 64 -3.44 -8.84 13.83
N SER A 65 -4.76 -8.69 13.79
CA SER A 65 -5.66 -9.75 13.28
C SER A 65 -5.48 -10.03 11.78
N CYS A 66 -5.11 -9.01 11.00
CA CYS A 66 -4.94 -9.13 9.55
C CYS A 66 -3.49 -9.43 9.14
N LYS A 67 -2.50 -9.08 9.97
CA LYS A 67 -1.07 -9.24 9.66
C LYS A 67 -0.64 -10.69 9.36
N ASP A 68 -1.35 -11.68 9.91
CA ASP A 68 -1.07 -13.11 9.72
C ASP A 68 -1.85 -13.75 8.55
N HIS A 69 -2.62 -12.95 7.79
CA HIS A 69 -3.51 -13.42 6.71
C HIS A 69 -3.22 -12.82 5.33
N VAL A 70 -2.08 -12.13 5.16
CA VAL A 70 -1.62 -11.57 3.87
C VAL A 70 -0.37 -12.30 3.37
#